data_AF-A0A3C1HDX0-F1
#
_entry.id   AF-A0A3C1HDX0-F1
#
_cell.length_a   1.000
_cell.length_b   1.000
_cell.length_c   1.000
_cell.angle_alpha   90.00
_cell.angle_beta   90.00
_cell.angle_gamma   90.00
#
_symmetry.space_group_name_H-M   'P 1'
#
loop_
_entity.id
_entity.type
_entity.pdbx_description
1 polymer ?
#
loop_
_entity_poly.entity_id
_entity_poly.type
_entity_poly.pdbx_seq_one_letter_code
_entity_poly.pdbx_strand_id
1 'polypeptide(L)'
;MTKVQKSTLCGFVLAIAGAFALVGYLVSAMKQYTAPAPLNEARIAERSKALAEIRAATETELSSYGKIDAAKGVYRLKVSQAMALTEELYKNPEAARKTLVDRAEKANFVPPPPKFE
;
A
#
# COMPACT_ATOMS: atom_id res chain seq x y z
N MET A 1 23.73 -10.75 -50.47
CA MET A 1 24.65 -10.43 -49.36
C MET A 1 25.36 -11.71 -48.92
N THR A 2 26.66 -11.80 -49.19
CA THR A 2 27.47 -13.02 -48.95
C THR A 2 27.68 -13.26 -47.44
N LYS A 3 27.96 -14.50 -47.02
CA LYS A 3 28.15 -14.88 -45.60
C LYS A 3 29.19 -14.00 -44.89
N VAL A 4 30.22 -13.58 -45.62
CA VAL A 4 31.28 -12.67 -45.16
C VAL A 4 30.72 -11.28 -44.86
N GLN A 5 29.91 -10.69 -45.75
CA GLN A 5 29.29 -9.37 -45.52
C GLN A 5 28.38 -9.34 -44.30
N LYS A 6 27.64 -10.43 -44.02
CA LYS A 6 26.78 -10.53 -42.83
C LYS A 6 27.60 -10.58 -41.54
N SER A 7 28.72 -11.31 -41.52
CA SER A 7 29.62 -11.38 -40.37
C SER A 7 30.26 -10.02 -40.04
N THR A 8 30.68 -9.28 -41.05
CA THR A 8 31.26 -7.94 -40.88
C THR A 8 30.21 -6.94 -40.37
N LEU A 9 28.98 -6.99 -40.90
CA LEU A 9 27.88 -6.13 -40.43
C LEU A 9 27.53 -6.43 -38.96
N CYS A 10 27.45 -7.70 -38.55
CA CYS A 10 27.24 -8.08 -37.16
C CYS A 10 28.35 -7.54 -36.24
N GLY A 11 29.62 -7.60 -36.68
CA GLY A 11 30.74 -7.05 -35.93
C GLY A 11 30.60 -5.54 -35.70
N PHE A 12 30.22 -4.78 -36.74
CA PHE A 12 29.98 -3.34 -36.60
C PHE A 12 28.79 -3.02 -35.68
N VAL A 13 27.68 -3.75 -35.79
CA VAL A 13 26.52 -3.55 -34.92
C VAL A 13 26.89 -3.80 -33.45
N LEU A 14 27.64 -4.86 -33.16
CA LEU A 14 28.10 -5.16 -31.80
C LEU A 14 29.09 -4.11 -31.27
N ALA A 15 30.01 -3.64 -32.11
CA ALA A 15 30.95 -2.59 -31.72
C ALA A 15 30.23 -1.27 -31.41
N ILE A 16 29.26 -0.88 -32.24
CA ILE A 16 28.45 0.32 -32.05
C ILE A 16 27.60 0.18 -30.78
N ALA A 17 26.90 -0.94 -30.60
CA ALA A 17 26.11 -1.20 -29.41
C ALA A 17 26.97 -1.19 -28.13
N GLY A 18 28.17 -1.78 -28.19
CA GLY A 18 29.13 -1.76 -27.09
C GLY A 18 29.61 -0.36 -26.74
N ALA A 19 29.89 0.48 -27.75
CA ALA A 19 30.28 1.86 -27.54
C ALA A 19 29.15 2.67 -26.86
N PHE A 20 27.91 2.53 -27.33
CA PHE A 20 26.76 3.19 -26.71
C PHE A 20 26.50 2.69 -25.28
N ALA A 21 26.65 1.39 -25.03
CA ALA A 21 26.53 0.83 -23.68
C ALA A 21 27.59 1.38 -22.73
N LEU A 22 28.84 1.51 -23.18
CA LEU A 22 29.93 2.11 -22.41
C LEU A 22 29.65 3.57 -22.06
N VAL A 23 29.19 4.36 -23.02
CA VAL A 23 28.82 5.76 -22.79
C VAL A 23 27.63 5.86 -21.83
N GLY A 24 26.60 5.03 -22.02
CA GLY A 24 25.45 4.98 -21.12
C GLY A 24 25.83 4.62 -19.68
N TYR A 25 26.75 3.67 -19.51
CA TYR A 25 27.30 3.31 -18.20
C TYR A 25 28.05 4.46 -17.55
N LEU A 26 28.95 5.13 -18.29
CA LEU A 26 29.71 6.29 -17.79
C LEU A 26 28.78 7.43 -17.37
N VAL A 27 27.76 7.74 -18.16
CA VAL A 27 26.76 8.78 -17.81
C VAL A 27 26.00 8.40 -16.56
N SER A 28 25.60 7.13 -16.41
CA SER A 28 24.92 6.64 -15.20
C SER A 28 25.79 6.78 -13.96
N ALA A 29 27.07 6.39 -14.06
CA ALA A 29 28.04 6.54 -12.98
C ALA A 29 28.25 8.02 -12.62
N MET A 30 28.50 8.88 -13.61
CA MET A 30 28.66 10.31 -13.38
C MET A 30 27.44 10.93 -12.71
N LYS A 31 26.23 10.57 -13.13
CA LYS A 31 24.99 11.05 -12.53
C LYS A 31 24.90 10.71 -11.04
N GLN A 32 25.37 9.54 -10.62
CA GLN A 32 25.39 9.17 -9.19
C GLN A 32 26.39 10.02 -8.40
N TYR A 33 27.56 10.32 -8.97
CA TYR A 33 28.59 11.12 -8.30
C TYR A 33 28.31 12.63 -8.31
N THR A 34 27.63 13.15 -9.33
CA THR A 34 27.34 14.59 -9.47
C THR A 34 25.95 14.97 -8.99
N ALA A 35 25.12 13.99 -8.57
CA ALA A 35 23.82 14.30 -8.00
C ALA A 35 23.98 15.04 -6.66
N PRO A 36 23.23 16.13 -6.44
CA PRO A 36 23.24 16.80 -5.14
C PRO A 36 22.74 15.85 -4.07
N ALA A 37 23.28 15.98 -2.86
CA ALA A 37 22.82 15.22 -1.71
C ALA A 37 21.29 15.39 -1.58
N PRO A 38 20.52 14.30 -1.57
CA PRO A 38 19.07 14.38 -1.50
C PRO A 38 18.64 14.89 -0.14
N LEU A 39 18.12 16.11 -0.13
CA LEU A 39 17.71 16.88 1.04
C LEU A 39 16.75 16.13 2.00
N ASN A 40 16.05 15.11 1.51
CA ASN A 40 14.98 14.41 2.22
C ASN A 40 15.23 12.91 2.42
N GLU A 41 16.43 12.37 2.13
CA GLU A 41 16.67 10.92 2.20
C GLU A 41 16.32 10.31 3.56
N ALA A 42 16.75 10.96 4.65
CA ALA A 42 16.44 10.52 6.01
C ALA A 42 14.92 10.49 6.26
N ARG A 43 14.20 11.53 5.85
CA ARG A 43 12.74 11.62 6.02
C ARG A 43 11.98 10.62 5.13
N ILE A 44 12.51 10.31 3.94
CA ILE A 44 11.95 9.28 3.06
C ILE A 44 12.13 7.90 3.71
N ALA A 45 13.30 7.63 4.30
CA ALA A 45 13.56 6.39 5.02
C ALA A 45 12.68 6.25 6.27
N GLU A 46 12.44 7.32 7.01
CA GLU A 46 11.50 7.32 8.15
C GLU A 46 10.06 7.02 7.68
N ARG A 47 9.60 7.70 6.63
CA ARG A 47 8.25 7.49 6.10
C ARG A 47 8.05 6.10 5.53
N SER A 48 9.05 5.53 4.86
CA SER A 48 8.95 4.18 4.29
C SER A 48 8.87 3.11 5.39
N LYS A 49 9.63 3.27 6.48
CA LYS A 49 9.54 2.41 7.66
C LYS A 49 8.18 2.52 8.35
N ALA A 50 7.74 3.75 8.64
CA ALA A 50 6.42 3.97 9.25
C ALA A 50 5.29 3.38 8.40
N LEU A 51 5.38 3.51 7.08
CA LEU A 51 4.41 2.94 6.16
C LEU A 51 4.43 1.41 6.21
N ALA A 52 5.61 0.78 6.25
CA ALA A 52 5.74 -0.68 6.37
C ALA A 52 5.13 -1.20 7.68
N GLU A 53 5.37 -0.50 8.79
CA GLU A 53 4.78 -0.83 10.10
C GLU A 53 3.26 -0.70 10.08
N ILE A 54 2.73 0.39 9.52
CA ILE A 54 1.28 0.58 9.35
C ILE A 54 0.70 -0.56 8.51
N ARG A 55 1.35 -0.91 7.39
CA ARG A 55 0.87 -2.01 6.52
C ARG A 55 0.84 -3.34 7.28
N ALA A 56 1.90 -3.69 7.99
CA ALA A 56 1.98 -4.93 8.76
C ALA A 56 0.91 -4.98 9.88
N ALA A 57 0.71 -3.87 10.58
CA ALA A 57 -0.37 -3.74 11.56
C ALA A 57 -1.74 -3.92 10.90
N THR A 58 -2.02 -3.19 9.82
CA THR A 58 -3.30 -3.29 9.11
C THR A 58 -3.57 -4.69 8.57
N GLU A 59 -2.57 -5.39 8.04
CA GLU A 59 -2.75 -6.75 7.52
C GLU A 59 -3.17 -7.73 8.64
N THR A 60 -2.57 -7.57 9.82
CA THR A 60 -2.97 -8.32 11.01
C THR A 60 -4.39 -7.95 11.44
N GLU A 61 -4.73 -6.67 11.45
CA GLU A 61 -6.05 -6.16 11.83
C GLU A 61 -7.19 -6.60 10.89
N LEU A 62 -6.92 -6.71 9.58
CA LEU A 62 -7.92 -7.10 8.57
C LEU A 62 -8.19 -8.61 8.59
N SER A 63 -7.20 -9.41 8.99
CA SER A 63 -7.24 -10.87 8.98
C SER A 63 -7.60 -11.50 10.34
N SER A 64 -7.63 -10.72 11.41
CA SER A 64 -7.90 -11.18 12.78
C SER A 64 -9.15 -10.54 13.38
N TYR A 65 -9.62 -11.13 14.47
CA TYR A 65 -10.64 -10.49 15.31
C TYR A 65 -9.96 -9.60 16.33
N GLY A 66 -10.56 -8.45 16.61
CA GLY A 66 -10.00 -7.46 17.53
C GLY A 66 -11.06 -6.83 18.41
N LYS A 67 -10.66 -6.30 19.56
CA LYS A 67 -11.50 -5.45 20.38
C LYS A 67 -11.30 -4.00 19.95
N ILE A 68 -12.38 -3.29 19.62
CA ILE A 68 -12.32 -1.85 19.30
C ILE A 68 -12.69 -1.06 20.55
N ASP A 69 -13.85 -1.35 21.13
CA ASP A 69 -14.34 -0.74 22.36
C ASP A 69 -15.07 -1.80 23.18
N ALA A 70 -14.39 -2.35 24.18
CA ALA A 70 -14.95 -3.41 25.01
C ALA A 70 -16.09 -2.90 25.92
N ALA A 71 -16.06 -1.64 26.33
CA ALA A 71 -17.10 -1.05 27.17
C ALA A 71 -18.42 -0.91 26.41
N LYS A 72 -18.34 -0.59 25.12
CA LYS A 72 -19.50 -0.57 24.21
C LYS A 72 -19.81 -1.93 23.58
N GLY A 73 -18.98 -2.95 23.80
CA GLY A 73 -19.11 -4.25 23.16
C GLY A 73 -18.95 -4.20 21.64
N VAL A 74 -18.08 -3.32 21.14
CA VAL A 74 -17.74 -3.16 19.72
C VAL A 74 -16.47 -3.94 19.41
N TYR A 75 -16.61 -4.93 18.52
CA TYR A 75 -15.54 -5.83 18.10
C TYR A 75 -15.31 -5.72 16.60
N ARG A 76 -14.06 -5.91 16.19
CA ARG A 76 -13.64 -6.00 14.78
C ARG A 76 -13.82 -7.44 14.30
N LEU A 77 -14.44 -7.57 13.14
CA LEU A 77 -14.54 -8.83 12.40
C LEU A 77 -13.45 -8.88 11.32
N LYS A 78 -13.05 -10.10 10.93
CA LYS A 78 -12.23 -10.33 9.74
C LYS A 78 -12.96 -9.81 8.52
N VAL A 79 -12.24 -9.18 7.58
CA VAL A 79 -12.86 -8.59 6.38
C VAL A 79 -13.64 -9.62 5.58
N SER A 80 -13.10 -10.82 5.38
CA SER A 80 -13.78 -11.89 4.63
C SER A 80 -15.15 -12.25 5.22
N GLN A 81 -15.25 -12.29 6.55
CA GLN A 81 -16.52 -12.58 7.21
C GLN A 81 -17.45 -11.38 7.24
N ALA A 82 -16.92 -10.17 7.38
CA ALA A 82 -17.72 -8.95 7.29
C ALA A 82 -18.38 -8.84 5.90
N MET A 83 -17.65 -9.21 4.83
CA MET A 83 -18.18 -9.24 3.47
C MET A 83 -19.29 -10.29 3.32
N ALA A 84 -19.05 -11.53 3.75
CA ALA A 84 -20.06 -12.60 3.69
C ALA A 84 -21.34 -12.25 4.47
N LEU A 85 -21.19 -11.69 5.67
CA LEU A 85 -22.31 -11.21 6.48
C LEU A 85 -23.06 -10.07 5.79
N THR A 86 -22.35 -9.17 5.13
CA THR A 86 -22.97 -8.06 4.40
C THR A 86 -23.79 -8.57 3.23
N GLU A 87 -23.27 -9.51 2.44
CA GLU A 87 -24.00 -10.15 1.34
C GLU A 87 -25.27 -10.85 1.83
N GLU A 88 -25.20 -11.52 2.99
CA GLU A 88 -26.36 -12.18 3.59
C GLU A 88 -27.41 -11.18 4.09
N LEU A 89 -26.98 -10.15 4.83
CA LEU A 89 -27.88 -9.13 5.37
C LEU A 89 -28.60 -8.36 4.26
N TYR A 90 -27.88 -8.00 3.19
CA TYR A 90 -28.43 -7.22 2.09
C TYR A 90 -29.42 -7.98 1.19
N LYS A 91 -29.65 -9.28 1.43
CA LYS A 91 -30.82 -9.99 0.86
C LYS A 91 -32.13 -9.30 1.24
N ASN A 92 -32.18 -8.65 2.41
CA ASN A 92 -33.26 -7.74 2.80
C ASN A 92 -32.68 -6.34 3.08
N PRO A 93 -32.76 -5.41 2.12
CA PRO A 93 -32.06 -4.12 2.22
C PRO A 93 -32.62 -3.20 3.32
N GLU A 94 -33.91 -3.27 3.62
CA GLU A 94 -34.52 -2.44 4.67
C GLU A 94 -34.05 -2.87 6.07
N ALA A 95 -34.06 -4.18 6.32
CA ALA A 95 -33.55 -4.76 7.55
C ALA A 95 -32.05 -4.48 7.71
N ALA A 96 -31.26 -4.64 6.64
CA ALA A 96 -29.83 -4.36 6.65
C ALA A 96 -29.53 -2.89 7.02
N ARG A 97 -30.24 -1.93 6.40
CA ARG A 97 -30.07 -0.51 6.73
C ARG A 97 -30.40 -0.23 8.19
N LYS A 98 -31.50 -0.78 8.71
CA LYS A 98 -31.87 -0.61 10.13
C LYS A 98 -30.77 -1.13 11.06
N THR A 99 -30.30 -2.35 10.83
CA THR A 99 -29.20 -2.93 11.63
C THR A 99 -27.92 -2.11 11.55
N LEU A 100 -27.60 -1.52 10.39
CA LEU A 100 -26.45 -0.63 10.26
C LEU A 100 -26.59 0.65 11.08
N VAL A 101 -27.77 1.28 11.07
CA VAL A 101 -28.07 2.47 11.88
C VAL A 101 -27.97 2.14 13.36
N ASP A 102 -28.61 1.06 13.82
CA ASP A 102 -28.58 0.63 15.23
C ASP A 102 -27.13 0.39 15.72
N ARG A 103 -26.30 -0.23 14.87
CA ARG A 103 -24.88 -0.45 15.16
C ARG A 103 -24.08 0.85 15.22
N ALA A 104 -24.36 1.78 14.31
CA ALA A 104 -23.69 3.09 14.27
C ALA A 104 -24.04 3.93 15.49
N GLU A 105 -25.32 3.96 15.90
CA GLU A 105 -25.78 4.65 17.11
C GLU A 105 -25.09 4.09 18.36
N LYS A 106 -25.02 2.75 18.48
CA LYS A 106 -24.32 2.10 19.60
C LYS A 106 -22.83 2.44 19.65
N ALA A 107 -22.15 2.49 18.51
CA ALA A 107 -20.73 2.83 18.46
C ALA A 107 -20.48 4.31 18.81
N ASN A 108 -21.33 5.21 18.33
CA ASN A 108 -21.18 6.66 18.48
C ASN A 108 -21.84 7.23 19.75
N PHE A 109 -22.52 6.40 20.54
CA PHE A 109 -23.11 6.85 21.80
C PHE A 109 -22.02 7.46 22.71
N VAL A 110 -22.22 8.72 23.09
CA VAL A 110 -21.44 9.43 24.09
C VAL A 110 -22.38 9.71 25.26
N PRO A 111 -22.07 9.25 26.49
CA PRO A 111 -22.93 9.51 27.63
C PRO A 111 -23.01 11.03 27.89
N PRO A 112 -24.18 11.55 28.28
CA PRO A 112 -24.32 12.98 28.57
C PRO A 112 -23.37 13.41 29.69
N PRO A 113 -22.83 14.64 29.64
CA PRO A 113 -21.94 15.13 30.68
C PRO A 113 -22.64 15.11 32.05
N PRO A 114 -21.92 14.79 33.13
CA PRO A 114 -22.48 14.78 34.47
C PRO A 114 -23.05 16.17 34.79
N LYS A 115 -24.23 16.19 35.42
CA LYS A 115 -24.77 17.44 35.96
C LYS A 115 -23.85 17.88 37.10
N PHE A 116 -23.29 19.08 36.99
CA PHE A 116 -22.65 19.73 38.13
C PHE A 116 -23.77 20.12 39.10
N GLU A 117 -23.73 19.59 40.32
CA GLU A 117 -24.58 20.01 41.43
C GLU A 117 -24.13 21.37 42.00
#